data_AF-A0A1H3EV54-F1
#
_entry.id   AF-A0A1H3EV54-F1
#
_cell.length_a   1.000
_cell.length_b   1.000
_cell.length_c   1.000
_cell.angle_alpha   90.00
_cell.angle_beta   90.00
_cell.angle_gamma   90.00
#
_symmetry.space_group_name_H-M   'P 1'
#
loop_
_entity.id
_entity.type
_entity.pdbx_description
1 polymer ?
#
loop_
_entity_poly.entity_id
_entity_poly.type
_entity_poly.pdbx_seq_one_letter_code
_entity_poly.pdbx_strand_id
1 'polypeptide(L)'
;MDTNQLTLAMMEYYNGDPKRIQHFLKVHSLASLIGQMEKIDPGDQVVLEVAALVHDIGIKAGEEKYGRCDGKIQEEMGPAEAEALLDRLGYDDVIITRVSNLVANHHSYTDIQGKDHQILVEADFLVNLYEDGAEKKSVMAAYHNIFKTHSGKKLCRMMFGLGE
;
A
#
# COMPACT_ATOMS: atom_id res chain seq x y z
N MET A 1 -1.91 -5.06 15.86
CA MET A 1 -2.77 -3.94 16.32
C MET A 1 -4.16 -4.20 15.76
N ASP A 2 -5.24 -3.79 16.44
CA ASP A 2 -6.57 -3.87 15.83
C ASP A 2 -6.71 -2.71 14.82
N THR A 3 -6.83 -3.03 13.53
CA THR A 3 -6.98 -2.04 12.45
C THR A 3 -8.43 -1.87 11.99
N ASN A 4 -9.41 -2.48 12.67
CA ASN A 4 -10.82 -2.45 12.26
C ASN A 4 -11.39 -1.02 12.23
N GLN A 5 -11.03 -0.18 13.21
CA GLN A 5 -11.52 1.20 13.25
C GLN A 5 -11.00 2.03 12.07
N LEU A 6 -9.71 1.90 11.74
CA LEU A 6 -9.12 2.55 10.57
C LEU A 6 -9.71 2.00 9.26
N THR A 7 -9.90 0.68 9.18
CA THR A 7 -10.49 0.02 8.02
C THR A 7 -11.89 0.56 7.74
N LEU A 8 -12.74 0.64 8.77
CA LEU A 8 -14.09 1.22 8.64
C LEU A 8 -14.04 2.69 8.24
N ALA A 9 -13.12 3.47 8.80
CA ALA A 9 -12.97 4.88 8.45
C ALA A 9 -12.51 5.09 6.99
N MET A 10 -11.62 4.22 6.47
CA MET A 10 -11.22 4.22 5.06
C MET A 10 -12.35 3.76 4.13
N MET A 11 -13.17 2.79 4.55
CA MET A 11 -14.37 2.40 3.80
C MET A 11 -15.40 3.52 3.75
N GLU A 12 -15.58 4.28 4.84
CA GLU A 12 -16.44 5.45 4.87
C GLU A 12 -15.88 6.59 3.99
N TYR A 13 -14.56 6.79 4.00
CA TYR A 13 -13.89 7.78 3.14
C TYR A 13 -14.17 7.52 1.65
N TYR A 14 -14.12 6.24 1.25
CA TYR A 14 -14.44 5.74 -0.10
C TYR A 14 -15.87 5.25 -0.26
N ASN A 15 -16.82 5.76 0.52
CA ASN A 15 -18.21 5.33 0.45
C ASN A 15 -18.76 5.38 -0.99
N GLY A 16 -19.28 4.25 -1.46
CA GLY A 16 -19.78 4.08 -2.83
C GLY A 16 -18.73 3.65 -3.86
N ASP A 17 -17.48 3.43 -3.48
CA ASP A 17 -16.40 2.97 -4.35
C ASP A 17 -15.91 1.56 -3.99
N PRO A 18 -16.63 0.51 -4.45
CA PRO A 18 -16.26 -0.87 -4.14
C PRO A 18 -14.90 -1.28 -4.72
N LYS A 19 -14.44 -0.64 -5.81
CA LYS A 19 -13.15 -0.96 -6.42
C LYS A 19 -12.02 -0.55 -5.47
N ARG A 20 -12.02 0.70 -5.01
CA ARG A 20 -10.98 1.21 -4.08
C ARG A 20 -11.03 0.51 -2.73
N ILE A 21 -12.24 0.25 -2.22
CA ILE A 21 -12.41 -0.50 -0.97
C ILE A 21 -11.78 -1.90 -1.07
N GLN A 22 -12.07 -2.64 -2.15
CA GLN A 22 -11.49 -3.97 -2.35
C GLN A 22 -9.98 -3.93 -2.57
N HIS A 23 -9.49 -2.90 -3.25
CA HIS A 23 -8.08 -2.71 -3.53
C HIS A 23 -7.27 -2.64 -2.22
N PHE A 24 -7.50 -1.63 -1.37
CA PHE A 24 -6.68 -1.46 -0.17
C PHE A 24 -6.84 -2.62 0.83
N LEU A 25 -8.00 -3.29 0.88
CA LEU A 25 -8.20 -4.48 1.73
C LEU A 25 -7.31 -5.65 1.31
N LYS A 26 -7.14 -5.86 -0.01
CA LYS A 26 -6.23 -6.87 -0.55
C LYS A 26 -4.77 -6.47 -0.30
N VAL A 27 -4.42 -5.21 -0.53
CA VAL A 27 -3.07 -4.68 -0.30
C VAL A 27 -2.68 -4.86 1.16
N HIS A 28 -3.54 -4.44 2.10
CA HIS A 28 -3.34 -4.64 3.55
C HIS A 28 -3.09 -6.11 3.90
N SER A 29 -3.93 -7.02 3.39
CA SER A 29 -3.82 -8.45 3.70
C SER A 29 -2.49 -9.04 3.19
N LEU A 30 -2.05 -8.66 1.99
CA LEU A 30 -0.79 -9.11 1.42
C LEU A 30 0.42 -8.47 2.12
N ALA A 31 0.36 -7.17 2.41
CA ALA A 31 1.40 -6.46 3.15
C ALA A 31 1.62 -7.07 4.54
N SER A 32 0.53 -7.33 5.28
CA SER A 32 0.58 -7.97 6.60
C SER A 32 1.27 -9.34 6.51
N LEU A 33 0.84 -10.19 5.56
CA LEU A 33 1.42 -11.51 5.34
C LEU A 33 2.92 -11.45 5.00
N ILE A 34 3.31 -10.59 4.06
CA ILE A 34 4.71 -10.44 3.63
C ILE A 34 5.57 -9.96 4.81
N GLY A 35 5.12 -8.94 5.56
CA GLY A 35 5.83 -8.44 6.74
C GLY A 35 6.08 -9.52 7.80
N GLN A 36 5.05 -10.33 8.09
CA GLN A 36 5.16 -11.45 9.03
C GLN A 36 6.14 -12.54 8.53
N MET A 37 6.10 -12.87 7.24
CA MET A 37 7.01 -13.85 6.64
C MET A 37 8.47 -13.35 6.60
N GLU A 38 8.67 -12.06 6.37
CA GLU A 38 9.98 -11.39 6.42
C GLU A 38 10.49 -11.12 7.84
N LYS A 39 9.62 -11.30 8.86
CA LYS A 39 9.92 -11.07 10.28
C LYS A 39 10.49 -9.67 10.51
N ILE A 40 9.82 -8.65 9.96
CA ILE A 40 10.17 -7.25 10.23
C ILE A 40 9.92 -6.89 11.69
N ASP A 41 10.45 -5.75 12.13
CA ASP A 41 10.24 -5.29 13.50
C ASP A 41 8.73 -5.12 13.80
N PRO A 42 8.25 -5.46 15.00
CA PRO A 42 6.83 -5.30 15.34
C PRO A 42 6.30 -3.87 15.16
N GLY A 43 7.13 -2.84 15.39
CA GLY A 43 6.78 -1.44 15.13
C GLY A 43 6.62 -1.17 13.63
N ASP A 44 7.56 -1.64 12.82
CA ASP A 44 7.49 -1.56 11.36
C ASP A 44 6.27 -2.31 10.80
N GLN A 45 5.89 -3.44 11.41
CA GLN A 45 4.69 -4.19 11.03
C GLN A 45 3.41 -3.38 11.27
N VAL A 46 3.32 -2.68 12.40
CA VAL A 46 2.18 -1.79 12.68
C VAL A 46 2.12 -0.66 11.66
N VAL A 47 3.25 0.01 11.41
CA VAL A 47 3.36 1.06 10.41
C VAL A 47 2.94 0.57 9.03
N LEU A 48 3.44 -0.59 8.60
CA LEU A 48 3.16 -1.19 7.31
C LEU A 48 1.67 -1.48 7.12
N GLU A 49 1.01 -2.09 8.11
CA GLU A 49 -0.41 -2.41 8.04
C GLU A 49 -1.26 -1.14 7.97
N VAL A 50 -0.93 -0.12 8.77
CA VAL A 50 -1.62 1.18 8.73
C VAL A 50 -1.40 1.86 7.37
N ALA A 51 -0.16 1.92 6.89
CA ALA A 51 0.16 2.51 5.59
C ALA A 51 -0.53 1.79 4.44
N ALA A 52 -0.62 0.46 4.46
CA ALA A 52 -1.29 -0.32 3.42
C ALA A 52 -2.80 -0.02 3.34
N LEU A 53 -3.46 0.31 4.45
CA LEU A 53 -4.86 0.72 4.44
C LEU A 53 -5.06 2.12 3.83
N VAL A 54 -4.09 3.02 3.98
CA VAL A 54 -4.22 4.44 3.61
C VAL A 54 -3.36 4.86 2.41
N HIS A 55 -2.57 3.97 1.80
CA HIS A 55 -1.60 4.34 0.75
C HIS A 55 -2.21 5.16 -0.39
N ASP A 56 -3.39 4.74 -0.84
CA ASP A 56 -4.13 5.36 -1.94
C ASP A 56 -5.03 6.53 -1.52
N ILE A 57 -5.08 6.92 -0.24
CA ILE A 57 -6.04 7.91 0.28
C ILE A 57 -6.03 9.24 -0.52
N GLY A 58 -4.88 9.60 -1.10
CA GLY A 58 -4.71 10.78 -1.95
C GLY A 58 -5.53 10.75 -3.25
N ILE A 59 -6.09 9.60 -3.65
CA ILE A 59 -6.88 9.48 -4.88
C ILE A 59 -8.03 10.47 -4.91
N LYS A 60 -8.86 10.48 -3.86
CA LYS A 60 -10.09 11.27 -3.81
C LYS A 60 -9.78 12.77 -3.86
N ALA A 61 -8.85 13.22 -3.01
CA ALA A 61 -8.41 14.62 -2.98
C ALA A 61 -7.79 15.06 -4.32
N GLY A 62 -7.04 14.19 -4.98
CA GLY A 62 -6.49 14.42 -6.31
C GLY A 62 -7.56 14.57 -7.40
N GLU A 63 -8.56 13.69 -7.41
CA GLU A 63 -9.69 13.78 -8.34
C GLU A 63 -10.53 15.04 -8.13
N GLU A 64 -10.82 15.40 -6.88
CA GLU A 64 -11.57 16.62 -6.54
C GLU A 64 -10.83 17.89 -6.95
N LYS A 65 -9.51 17.93 -6.75
CA LYS A 65 -8.68 19.11 -7.01
C LYS A 65 -8.25 19.25 -8.47
N TYR A 66 -7.91 18.14 -9.13
CA TYR A 66 -7.25 18.14 -10.44
C TYR A 66 -8.02 17.39 -11.53
N GLY A 67 -9.13 16.71 -11.20
CA GLY A 67 -9.90 15.89 -12.14
C GLY A 67 -9.18 14.63 -12.61
N ARG A 68 -8.08 14.25 -11.96
CA ARG A 68 -7.24 13.09 -12.26
C ARG A 68 -6.43 12.71 -11.02
N CYS A 69 -5.92 11.47 -10.96
CA CYS A 69 -5.05 11.09 -9.86
C CYS A 69 -3.96 10.09 -10.27
N ASP A 70 -2.91 10.61 -10.93
CA ASP A 70 -1.70 9.83 -11.17
C ASP A 70 -0.86 9.67 -9.90
N GLY A 71 0.13 8.79 -9.92
CA GLY A 71 0.92 8.47 -8.72
C GLY A 71 1.59 9.69 -8.08
N LYS A 72 2.01 10.69 -8.88
CA LYS A 72 2.59 11.92 -8.35
C LYS A 72 1.55 12.76 -7.58
N ILE A 73 0.32 12.84 -8.08
CA ILE A 73 -0.77 13.52 -7.38
C ILE A 73 -1.12 12.77 -6.09
N GLN A 74 -1.15 11.43 -6.13
CA GLN A 74 -1.43 10.63 -4.94
C GLN A 74 -0.38 10.84 -3.85
N GLU A 75 0.91 10.84 -4.22
CA GLU A 75 2.02 11.13 -3.32
C GLU A 75 2.00 12.58 -2.78
N GLU A 76 1.50 13.55 -3.56
CA GLU A 76 1.34 14.94 -3.12
C GLU A 76 0.18 15.11 -2.13
N MET A 77 -0.98 14.50 -2.44
CA MET A 77 -2.23 14.74 -1.72
C MET A 77 -2.43 13.78 -0.54
N GLY A 78 -1.94 12.55 -0.66
CA GLY A 78 -2.15 11.47 0.30
C GLY A 78 -1.62 11.74 1.71
N PRO A 79 -0.43 12.32 1.92
CA PRO A 79 0.14 12.48 3.26
C PRO A 79 -0.73 13.33 4.19
N ALA A 80 -1.29 14.44 3.69
CA ALA A 80 -2.15 15.32 4.47
C ALA A 80 -3.49 14.66 4.84
N GLU A 81 -4.08 13.90 3.91
CA GLU A 81 -5.31 13.14 4.14
C GLU A 81 -5.08 11.99 5.15
N ALA A 82 -3.96 11.27 5.02
CA ALA A 82 -3.57 10.20 5.93
C ALA A 82 -3.34 10.75 7.36
N GLU A 83 -2.60 11.84 7.48
CA GLU A 83 -2.32 12.51 8.76
C GLU A 83 -3.62 12.93 9.44
N ALA A 84 -4.51 13.63 8.74
CA ALA A 84 -5.79 14.07 9.29
C ALA A 84 -6.68 12.90 9.75
N LEU A 85 -6.69 11.80 8.99
CA LEU A 85 -7.46 10.61 9.35
C LEU A 85 -6.89 9.92 10.59
N LEU A 86 -5.58 9.72 10.64
CA LEU A 86 -4.91 8.99 11.71
C LEU A 86 -4.90 9.79 13.02
N ASP A 87 -4.70 11.11 12.96
CA ASP A 87 -4.79 12.01 14.11
C ASP A 87 -6.20 11.96 14.74
N ARG A 88 -7.24 12.05 13.91
CA ARG A 88 -8.64 11.92 14.37
C ARG A 88 -8.93 10.58 15.08
N LEU A 89 -8.23 9.53 14.69
CA LEU A 89 -8.36 8.19 15.28
C LEU A 89 -7.42 7.96 16.49
N GLY A 90 -6.57 8.94 16.83
CA GLY A 90 -5.70 8.90 18.00
C GLY A 90 -4.45 8.03 17.83
N TYR A 91 -3.92 7.91 16.60
CA TYR A 91 -2.63 7.27 16.37
C TYR A 91 -1.48 8.14 16.89
N ASP A 92 -0.40 7.51 17.37
CA ASP A 92 0.79 8.22 17.85
C ASP A 92 1.51 8.95 16.70
N ASP A 93 2.02 10.16 16.97
CA ASP A 93 2.75 11.01 16.01
C ASP A 93 3.88 10.29 15.28
N VAL A 94 4.57 9.35 15.96
CA VAL A 94 5.65 8.56 15.38
C VAL A 94 5.14 7.63 14.27
N ILE A 95 3.97 7.01 14.48
CA ILE A 95 3.32 6.16 13.48
C ILE A 95 2.82 7.04 12.33
N ILE A 96 2.13 8.14 12.66
CA ILE A 96 1.59 9.08 11.67
C ILE A 96 2.71 9.58 10.75
N THR A 97 3.81 10.07 11.33
CA THR A 97 4.96 10.59 10.57
C THR A 97 5.50 9.56 9.59
N ARG A 98 5.67 8.30 10.04
CA ARG A 98 6.21 7.24 9.18
C ARG A 98 5.20 6.82 8.12
N VAL A 99 3.92 6.67 8.47
CA VAL A 99 2.86 6.34 7.51
C VAL A 99 2.73 7.41 6.44
N SER A 100 2.67 8.69 6.81
CA SER A 100 2.62 9.81 5.86
C SER A 100 3.85 9.81 4.94
N ASN A 101 5.04 9.45 5.44
CA ASN A 101 6.22 9.28 4.60
C ASN A 101 6.07 8.12 3.60
N LEU A 102 5.51 6.98 4.00
CA LEU A 102 5.24 5.87 3.08
C LEU A 102 4.20 6.25 2.02
N VAL A 103 3.10 6.89 2.42
CA VAL A 103 2.07 7.40 1.51
C VAL A 103 2.68 8.40 0.51
N ALA A 104 3.59 9.26 0.94
CA ALA A 104 4.25 10.24 0.07
C ALA A 104 5.21 9.63 -0.97
N ASN A 105 5.54 8.34 -0.86
CA ASN A 105 6.60 7.74 -1.69
C ASN A 105 6.25 6.35 -2.24
N HIS A 106 5.01 5.87 -2.08
CA HIS A 106 4.64 4.50 -2.47
C HIS A 106 4.65 4.27 -3.99
N HIS A 107 4.72 5.32 -4.82
CA HIS A 107 4.96 5.22 -6.27
C HIS A 107 6.42 5.52 -6.66
N SER A 108 7.31 5.73 -5.69
CA SER A 108 8.72 6.07 -5.87
C SER A 108 9.63 4.84 -5.70
N TYR A 109 9.71 4.03 -6.76
CA TYR A 109 10.33 2.69 -6.71
C TYR A 109 11.87 2.65 -6.67
N THR A 110 12.55 3.78 -6.85
CA THR A 110 14.02 3.86 -6.88
C THR A 110 14.64 4.28 -5.55
N ASP A 111 13.88 4.93 -4.68
CA ASP A 111 14.33 5.45 -3.39
C ASP A 111 13.56 4.79 -2.24
N ILE A 112 13.65 3.46 -2.18
CA ILE A 112 12.98 2.66 -1.17
C ILE A 112 13.69 2.81 0.18
N GLN A 113 12.98 3.39 1.13
CA GLN A 113 13.44 3.65 2.50
C GLN A 113 12.86 2.61 3.45
N GLY A 114 13.62 1.60 3.85
CA GLY A 114 13.18 0.58 4.82
C GLY A 114 12.47 -0.63 4.21
N LYS A 115 12.29 -1.67 5.04
CA LYS A 115 11.65 -2.93 4.60
C LYS A 115 10.14 -2.81 4.47
N ASP A 116 9.50 -2.10 5.39
CA ASP A 116 8.08 -1.71 5.35
C ASP A 116 7.73 -1.03 4.01
N HIS A 117 8.54 -0.06 3.56
CA HIS A 117 8.32 0.60 2.27
C HIS A 117 8.40 -0.40 1.11
N GLN A 118 9.44 -1.23 1.07
CA GLN A 118 9.57 -2.26 0.02
C GLN A 118 8.36 -3.20 -0.02
N ILE A 119 7.86 -3.60 1.15
CA ILE A 119 6.74 -4.53 1.27
C ILE A 119 5.43 -3.87 0.85
N LEU A 120 5.21 -2.60 1.20
CA LEU A 120 4.05 -1.84 0.76
C LEU A 120 3.97 -1.81 -0.77
N VAL A 121 5.08 -1.44 -1.43
CA VAL A 121 5.18 -1.44 -2.90
C VAL A 121 4.93 -2.83 -3.47
N GLU A 122 5.54 -3.87 -2.92
CA GLU A 122 5.35 -5.24 -3.42
C GLU A 122 3.91 -5.72 -3.28
N ALA A 123 3.25 -5.41 -2.15
CA ALA A 123 1.86 -5.78 -1.92
C ALA A 123 0.91 -5.07 -2.88
N ASP A 124 1.11 -3.77 -3.11
CA ASP A 124 0.36 -3.00 -4.09
C ASP A 124 0.54 -3.56 -5.51
N PHE A 125 1.78 -3.84 -5.92
CA PHE A 125 2.05 -4.46 -7.22
C PHE A 125 1.37 -5.82 -7.40
N LEU A 126 1.30 -6.67 -6.37
CA LEU A 126 0.58 -7.94 -6.47
C LEU A 126 -0.90 -7.74 -6.78
N VAL A 127 -1.53 -6.74 -6.16
CA VAL A 127 -2.96 -6.43 -6.39
C VAL A 127 -3.15 -5.80 -7.75
N ASN A 128 -2.34 -4.80 -8.13
CA ASN A 128 -2.41 -4.13 -9.43
C ASN A 128 -2.23 -5.11 -10.59
N LEU A 129 -1.22 -5.99 -10.52
CA LEU A 129 -1.01 -7.02 -11.55
C LEU A 129 -2.23 -7.94 -11.74
N TYR A 130 -2.96 -8.23 -10.65
CA TYR A 130 -4.17 -9.03 -10.70
C TYR A 130 -5.38 -8.24 -11.23
N GLU A 131 -5.63 -7.05 -10.69
CA GLU A 131 -6.78 -6.21 -11.05
C GLU A 131 -6.72 -5.70 -12.50
N ASP A 132 -5.53 -5.41 -13.00
CA ASP A 132 -5.30 -4.96 -14.38
C ASP A 132 -5.27 -6.12 -15.38
N GLY A 133 -5.34 -7.37 -14.91
CA GLY A 133 -5.23 -8.55 -15.77
C GLY A 133 -3.90 -8.63 -16.51
N ALA A 134 -2.80 -8.31 -15.81
CA ALA A 134 -1.48 -8.17 -16.42
C ALA A 134 -1.02 -9.45 -17.13
N GLU A 135 -0.48 -9.29 -18.34
CA GLU A 135 0.09 -10.40 -19.09
C GLU A 135 1.36 -10.95 -18.42
N LYS A 136 1.68 -12.22 -18.65
CA LYS A 136 2.86 -12.91 -18.08
C LYS A 136 4.16 -12.11 -18.25
N LYS A 137 4.34 -11.42 -19.38
CA LYS A 137 5.53 -10.58 -19.62
C LYS A 137 5.62 -9.40 -18.64
N SER A 138 4.50 -8.74 -18.37
CA SER A 138 4.42 -7.62 -17.42
C SER A 138 4.64 -8.09 -15.99
N VAL A 139 4.05 -9.23 -15.61
CA VAL A 139 4.29 -9.87 -14.31
C VAL A 139 5.78 -10.20 -14.14
N MET A 140 6.42 -10.81 -15.14
CA MET A 140 7.86 -11.13 -15.10
C MET A 140 8.73 -9.86 -14.98
N ALA A 141 8.37 -8.79 -15.69
CA ALA A 141 9.09 -7.51 -15.59
C ALA A 141 8.97 -6.93 -14.16
N ALA A 142 7.78 -6.90 -13.59
CA ALA A 142 7.57 -6.48 -12.21
C ALA A 142 8.37 -7.36 -11.24
N TYR A 143 8.30 -8.68 -11.37
CA TYR A 143 9.04 -9.65 -10.55
C TYR A 143 10.54 -9.38 -10.49
N HIS A 144 11.17 -9.01 -11.61
CA HIS A 144 12.60 -8.72 -11.65
C HIS A 144 12.94 -7.30 -11.15
N ASN A 145 12.12 -6.31 -11.50
CA ASN A 145 12.46 -4.91 -11.31
C ASN A 145 11.99 -4.36 -9.96
N ILE A 146 10.82 -4.80 -9.49
CA ILE A 146 10.14 -4.27 -8.30
C ILE A 146 10.36 -5.17 -7.09
N PHE A 147 10.08 -6.47 -7.21
CA PHE A 147 10.13 -7.39 -6.07
C PHE A 147 11.57 -7.63 -5.61
N LYS A 148 11.86 -7.37 -4.34
CA LYS A 148 13.15 -7.55 -3.66
C LYS A 148 13.06 -8.51 -2.48
N THR A 149 11.99 -8.49 -1.69
CA THR A 149 11.87 -9.39 -0.53
C THR A 149 11.74 -10.85 -0.95
N HIS A 150 12.15 -11.78 -0.08
CA HIS A 150 12.03 -13.19 -0.37
C HIS A 150 10.55 -13.60 -0.48
N SER A 151 9.73 -13.09 0.44
CA SER A 151 8.31 -13.39 0.58
C SER A 151 7.48 -12.77 -0.53
N GLY A 152 7.71 -11.50 -0.89
CA GLY A 152 7.05 -10.87 -2.04
C GLY A 152 7.33 -11.59 -3.34
N LYS A 153 8.59 -11.96 -3.61
CA LYS A 153 8.94 -12.80 -4.77
C LYS A 153 8.23 -14.15 -4.73
N LYS A 154 8.21 -14.81 -3.58
CA LYS A 154 7.53 -16.10 -3.40
C LYS A 154 6.03 -15.98 -3.71
N LEU A 155 5.35 -14.97 -3.17
CA LEU A 155 3.93 -14.74 -3.43
C LEU A 155 3.66 -14.40 -4.90
N CYS A 156 4.49 -13.57 -5.53
CA CYS A 156 4.38 -13.26 -6.95
C CYS A 156 4.48 -14.53 -7.82
N ARG A 157 5.46 -15.41 -7.55
CA ARG A 157 5.56 -16.71 -8.25
C ARG A 157 4.32 -17.57 -8.04
N MET A 158 3.82 -17.66 -6.81
CA MET A 158 2.65 -18.46 -6.46
C MET A 158 1.36 -17.94 -7.11
N MET A 159 1.11 -16.63 -7.09
CA MET A 159 -0.10 -16.01 -7.63
C MET A 159 -0.17 -16.08 -9.15
N PHE A 160 0.97 -15.97 -9.84
CA PHE A 160 1.02 -15.84 -11.29
C PHE A 160 1.65 -17.03 -12.02
N GLY A 161 1.96 -18.12 -11.31
CA GLY A 161 2.51 -19.34 -11.91
C GLY A 161 3.84 -19.12 -12.61
N LEU A 162 4.70 -18.25 -12.04
CA LEU A 162 6.07 -18.08 -12.50
C LEU A 162 6.88 -19.23 -11.89
N GLY A 163 7.51 -20.08 -12.70
CA GLY A 163 8.30 -21.22 -12.23
C GLY A 163 9.39 -20.82 -11.22
N GLU A 164 9.99 -21.82 -10.57
CA GLU A 164 11.10 -21.60 -9.61
C GLU A 164 12.32 -20.93 -10.25
#